data_AF-A0A9W9ECX9-F1
#
_entry.id   AF-A0A9W9ECX9-F1
#
_cell.length_a   1.000
_cell.length_b   1.000
_cell.length_c   1.000
_cell.angle_alpha   90.00
_cell.angle_beta   90.00
_cell.angle_gamma   90.00
#
_symmetry.space_group_name_H-M   'P 1'
#
loop_
_entity.id
_entity.type
_entity.pdbx_description
1 polymer ?
#
loop_
_entity_poly.entity_id
_entity_poly.type
_entity_poly.pdbx_seq_one_letter_code
_entity_poly.pdbx_strand_id
1 'polypeptide(L)'
;MTSSGHDQASTTGLIPGRYIVQLQPGVDFVAHLQKIQRLLKSSGALGSIRPDAPLAAMGIYIVNMPANVAMILQADGDVKHMEQGRYLPLESS
;
A
#
# COMPACT_ATOMS: atom_id res chain seq x y z
N MET A 1 -18.53 22.26 30.06
CA MET A 1 -18.39 22.40 28.60
C MET A 1 -17.17 21.61 28.18
N THR A 2 -17.37 20.40 27.66
CA THR A 2 -16.28 19.53 27.20
C THR A 2 -15.78 20.03 25.86
N SER A 3 -14.57 20.56 25.83
CA SER A 3 -13.90 20.96 24.59
C SER A 3 -13.48 19.70 23.85
N SER A 4 -14.20 19.40 22.77
CA SER A 4 -13.89 18.37 21.80
C SER A 4 -12.60 18.75 21.06
N GLY A 5 -11.46 18.37 21.63
CA GLY A 5 -10.17 18.46 20.97
C GLY A 5 -10.11 17.44 19.84
N HIS A 6 -10.12 17.96 18.61
CA HIS A 6 -9.86 17.23 17.37
C HIS A 6 -8.80 16.12 17.55
N ASP A 7 -9.22 14.87 17.37
CA ASP A 7 -8.37 13.75 16.95
C ASP A 7 -7.80 14.09 15.56
N GLN A 8 -6.81 14.99 15.53
CA GLN A 8 -5.87 15.05 14.41
C GLN A 8 -5.08 13.75 14.45
N ALA A 9 -5.56 12.73 13.73
CA ALA A 9 -4.76 11.56 13.43
C ALA A 9 -3.46 12.04 12.80
N SER A 10 -2.37 12.00 13.58
CA SER A 10 -1.09 12.58 13.19
C SER A 10 -0.57 11.81 11.98
N THR A 11 -0.62 12.43 10.80
CA THR A 11 -0.06 11.86 9.56
C THR A 11 1.46 11.72 9.62
N THR A 12 2.10 12.27 10.66
CA THR A 12 3.52 12.14 11.02
C THR A 12 4.00 10.69 11.07
N GLY A 13 3.10 9.73 11.34
CA GLY A 13 3.42 8.30 11.35
C GLY A 13 3.38 7.62 9.98
N LEU A 14 2.87 8.26 8.93
CA LEU A 14 2.72 7.65 7.60
C LEU A 14 3.99 7.79 6.77
N ILE A 15 4.28 6.79 5.94
CA ILE A 15 5.40 6.77 5.01
C ILE A 15 4.85 7.19 3.63
N PRO A 16 5.20 8.39 3.13
CA PRO A 16 4.73 8.85 1.82
C PRO A 16 5.16 7.88 0.71
N GLY A 17 4.20 7.55 -0.15
CA GLY A 17 4.44 6.70 -1.33
C GLY A 17 4.72 5.22 -1.03
N ARG A 18 4.57 4.75 0.21
CA ARG A 18 4.63 3.31 0.55
C ARG A 18 3.25 2.80 0.89
N TYR A 19 2.86 1.69 0.26
CA TYR A 19 1.57 1.05 0.46
C TYR A 19 1.72 -0.44 0.73
N ILE A 20 0.86 -0.97 1.59
CA ILE A 20 0.67 -2.39 1.83
C ILE A 20 -0.62 -2.77 1.11
N VAL A 21 -0.54 -3.77 0.24
CA VAL A 21 -1.67 -4.21 -0.60
C VAL A 21 -1.98 -5.66 -0.26
N GLN A 22 -3.27 -5.97 -0.12
CA GLN A 22 -3.80 -7.32 -0.04
C GLN A 22 -4.73 -7.58 -1.22
N LEU A 23 -4.53 -8.69 -1.90
CA LEU A 23 -5.35 -9.11 -3.04
C LEU A 23 -6.61 -9.86 -2.62
N GLN A 24 -7.58 -9.88 -3.52
CA GLN A 24 -8.74 -10.74 -3.43
C GLN A 24 -8.34 -12.23 -3.51
N PRO A 25 -9.02 -13.13 -2.79
CA PRO A 25 -8.79 -14.57 -2.94
C PRO A 25 -9.02 -15.01 -4.40
N GLY A 26 -8.12 -15.86 -4.92
CA GLY A 26 -8.21 -16.39 -6.28
C GLY A 26 -7.62 -15.51 -7.38
N VAL A 27 -7.16 -14.29 -7.06
CA VAL A 27 -6.37 -13.47 -7.98
C VAL A 27 -5.00 -14.12 -8.22
N ASP A 28 -4.59 -14.21 -9.48
CA ASP A 28 -3.24 -14.63 -9.82
C ASP A 28 -2.24 -13.55 -9.41
N PHE A 29 -1.47 -13.85 -8.36
CA PHE A 29 -0.52 -12.92 -7.77
C PHE A 29 0.54 -12.44 -8.77
N VAL A 30 1.06 -13.34 -9.61
CA VAL A 30 2.14 -13.00 -10.55
C VAL A 30 1.60 -12.13 -11.68
N ALA A 31 0.44 -12.47 -12.23
CA ALA A 31 -0.23 -11.66 -13.25
C ALA A 31 -0.56 -10.26 -12.73
N HIS A 32 -1.04 -10.17 -11.47
CA HIS A 32 -1.28 -8.90 -10.81
C HIS A 32 -0.01 -8.07 -10.68
N LEU A 33 1.10 -8.65 -10.21
CA LEU A 33 2.37 -7.91 -10.10
C LEU A 33 2.85 -7.38 -11.46
N GLN A 34 2.70 -8.15 -12.53
CA GLN A 34 3.04 -7.69 -13.89
C GLN A 34 2.16 -6.50 -14.33
N LYS A 35 0.87 -6.53 -14.00
CA LYS A 35 -0.06 -5.42 -14.25
C LYS A 35 0.39 -4.14 -13.53
N ILE A 36 0.80 -4.24 -12.26
CA ILE A 36 1.33 -3.09 -11.50
C ILE A 36 2.64 -2.56 -12.10
N GLN A 37 3.56 -3.45 -12.49
CA GLN A 37 4.79 -3.04 -13.15
C GLN A 37 4.51 -2.28 -14.45
N ARG A 38 3.51 -2.68 -15.24
CA ARG A 38 3.10 -1.95 -16.44
C ARG A 38 2.51 -0.58 -16.09
N LEU A 39 1.66 -0.51 -15.06
CA LEU A 39 1.05 0.75 -14.62
C LEU A 39 2.11 1.76 -14.14
N LEU A 40 3.13 1.31 -13.41
CA LEU A 40 4.23 2.17 -12.98
C LEU A 40 5.02 2.71 -14.17
N LYS A 41 5.36 1.83 -15.12
CA LYS A 41 6.06 2.22 -16.35
C LYS A 41 5.26 3.21 -17.20
N SER A 42 3.98 2.96 -17.43
CA SER A 42 3.13 3.85 -18.24
C SER A 42 2.92 5.22 -17.60
N SER A 43 2.94 5.30 -16.27
CA SER A 43 2.83 6.54 -15.52
C SER A 43 4.15 7.33 -15.43
N GLY A 44 5.25 6.82 -15.99
CA GLY A 44 6.59 7.39 -15.84
C GLY A 44 7.10 7.37 -14.39
N ALA A 45 6.49 6.56 -13.53
CA ALA A 45 6.74 6.54 -12.10
C ALA A 45 7.87 5.55 -11.74
N LEU A 46 8.84 6.01 -10.96
CA LEU A 46 9.76 5.13 -10.27
C LEU A 46 9.01 4.48 -9.10
N GLY A 47 8.85 3.15 -9.17
CA GLY A 47 8.22 2.38 -8.12
C GLY A 47 8.93 1.05 -7.92
N SER A 48 8.75 0.46 -6.74
CA SER A 48 9.37 -0.82 -6.38
C SER A 48 8.35 -1.69 -5.68
N ILE A 49 8.27 -2.96 -6.09
CA ILE A 49 7.40 -3.95 -5.47
C ILE A 49 8.29 -4.87 -4.64
N ARG A 50 7.93 -5.08 -3.38
CA ARG A 50 8.60 -5.99 -2.44
C ARG A 50 7.63 -7.11 -2.05
N PRO A 51 7.55 -8.18 -2.86
CA PRO A 51 6.87 -9.40 -2.44
C PRO A 51 7.78 -10.15 -1.47
N ASP A 52 7.47 -10.07 -0.18
CA ASP A 52 8.18 -10.82 0.86
C ASP A 52 7.44 -12.15 1.11
N ALA A 53 8.16 -13.26 1.19
CA ALA A 53 7.58 -14.54 1.64
C ALA A 53 7.66 -14.57 3.17
N PRO A 54 6.57 -14.85 3.93
CA PRO A 54 5.35 -15.57 3.56
C PRO A 54 4.14 -14.70 3.14
N LEU A 55 4.26 -13.37 3.21
CA LEU A 55 3.14 -12.46 2.91
C LEU A 55 2.59 -12.63 1.49
N ALA A 56 3.47 -12.87 0.52
CA ALA A 56 3.09 -13.13 -0.87
C ALA A 56 2.15 -14.34 -1.01
N ALA A 57 2.29 -15.38 -0.18
CA ALA A 57 1.40 -16.55 -0.19
C ALA A 57 -0.03 -16.21 0.29
N MET A 58 -0.18 -15.14 1.08
CA MET A 58 -1.47 -14.59 1.49
C MET A 58 -1.99 -13.50 0.53
N GLY A 59 -1.32 -13.30 -0.61
CA GLY A 59 -1.64 -12.23 -1.55
C GLY A 59 -1.30 -10.84 -1.01
N ILE A 60 -0.34 -10.72 -0.09
CA ILE A 60 0.06 -9.46 0.54
C ILE A 60 1.45 -9.04 0.06
N TYR A 61 1.61 -7.77 -0.31
CA TYR A 61 2.91 -7.21 -0.69
C TYR A 61 3.02 -5.72 -0.38
N ILE A 62 4.26 -5.22 -0.33
CA ILE A 62 4.55 -3.80 -0.17
C ILE A 62 4.91 -3.22 -1.54
N VAL A 63 4.38 -2.05 -1.87
CA VAL A 63 4.74 -1.30 -3.07
C VAL A 63 5.08 0.14 -2.72
N ASN A 64 6.19 0.64 -3.26
CA ASN A 64 6.47 2.06 -3.28
C ASN A 64 6.02 2.62 -4.64
N MET A 65 5.11 3.59 -4.62
CA MET A 65 4.50 4.21 -5.81
C MET A 65 3.93 5.59 -5.46
N PRO A 66 3.77 6.50 -6.45
CA PRO A 66 3.14 7.79 -6.20
C PRO A 66 1.62 7.65 -5.96
N ALA A 67 1.05 8.62 -5.25
CA ALA A 67 -0.35 8.56 -4.79
C ALA A 67 -1.38 8.46 -5.94
N ASN A 68 -1.10 9.06 -7.10
CA ASN A 68 -1.94 8.93 -8.29
C ASN A 68 -2.03 7.48 -8.79
N VAL A 69 -0.91 6.76 -8.81
CA VAL A 69 -0.88 5.34 -9.16
C VAL A 69 -1.59 4.50 -8.09
N ALA A 70 -1.43 4.87 -6.81
CA ALA A 70 -2.12 4.22 -5.70
C ALA A 70 -3.64 4.31 -5.81
N MET A 71 -4.18 5.48 -6.19
CA MET A 71 -5.62 5.65 -6.41
C MET A 71 -6.14 4.75 -7.54
N ILE A 72 -5.39 4.60 -8.63
CA ILE A 72 -5.76 3.70 -9.75
C ILE A 72 -5.77 2.25 -9.26
N LEU A 73 -4.74 1.85 -8.51
CA LEU A 73 -4.65 0.50 -7.96
C LEU A 73 -5.77 0.21 -6.95
N GLN A 74 -6.14 1.18 -6.12
CA GLN A 74 -7.21 0.99 -5.14
C GLN A 74 -8.59 0.77 -5.79
N ALA A 75 -8.80 1.34 -6.98
CA ALA A 75 -10.01 1.12 -7.76
C ALA A 75 -9.99 -0.21 -8.54
N ASP A 76 -8.89 -0.96 -8.49
CA ASP A 76 -8.73 -2.22 -9.20
C ASP A 76 -9.48 -3.36 -8.51
N GLY A 77 -10.25 -4.14 -9.27
CA GLY A 77 -11.04 -5.25 -8.74
C GLY A 77 -10.22 -6.37 -8.11
N ASP A 78 -8.90 -6.42 -8.38
CA ASP A 78 -7.98 -7.41 -7.83
C ASP A 78 -7.60 -7.09 -6.36
N VAL A 79 -7.79 -5.84 -5.91
CA VAL A 79 -7.36 -5.38 -4.58
C VAL A 79 -8.50 -5.51 -3.56
N LYS A 80 -8.25 -6.28 -2.50
CA LYS A 80 -9.16 -6.41 -1.35
C LYS A 80 -9.00 -5.26 -0.36
N HIS A 81 -7.76 -4.94 -0.05
CA HIS A 81 -7.41 -3.92 0.94
C HIS A 81 -6.09 -3.25 0.56
N MET A 82 -6.00 -1.94 0.79
CA MET A 82 -4.77 -1.18 0.62
C MET A 82 -4.67 -0.14 1.74
N GLU A 83 -3.52 -0.11 2.40
CA GLU A 83 -3.21 0.92 3.39
C GLU A 83 -1.86 1.57 3.11
N GLN A 84 -1.71 2.81 3.58
CA GLN A 84 -0.42 3.49 3.55
C GLN A 84 0.47 2.95 4.68
N GLY A 85 1.73 2.64 4.35
CA GLY A 85 2.70 2.18 5.32
C GLY A 85 2.92 3.21 6.43
N ARG A 86 3.21 2.72 7.65
CA ARG A 86 3.43 3.55 8.83
C ARG A 86 4.72 3.19 9.54
N TYR A 87 5.36 4.17 10.17
CA TYR A 87 6.43 3.93 11.13
C TYR A 87 5.82 3.32 12.40
N LEU A 88 6.41 2.23 12.88
CA LEU A 88 6.07 1.71 14.21
C LEU A 88 6.77 2.60 15.25
N PRO A 89 6.07 3.01 16.32
CA PRO A 89 6.73 3.69 17.42
C PRO A 89 7.82 2.77 17.98
N LEU A 90 9.03 3.31 18.14
CA LEU A 90 10.09 2.62 18.88
C LEU A 90 9.63 2.58 20.33
N GLU A 91 9.21 1.41 20.82
CA GLU A 91 9.01 1.24 22.25
C GLU A 91 10.40 1.33 22.91
N SER A 92 10.65 2.44 23.60
CA SER A 92 11.80 2.58 24.48
C SER A 92 11.64 1.55 25.59
N SER A 93 12.43 0.48 25.55
CA SER A 93 12.58 -0.46 26.67
C SER A 93 13.22 0.19 27.89
#